data_AF-A0A1F8PD58-F1
#
_entry.id   AF-A0A1F8PD58-F1
#
_cell.length_a   1.000
_cell.length_b   1.000
_cell.length_c   1.000
_cell.angle_alpha   90.00
_cell.angle_beta   90.00
_cell.angle_gamma   90.00
#
_symmetry.space_group_name_H-M   'P 1'
#
loop_
_entity.id
_entity.type
_entity.pdbx_description
1 polymer ?
#
loop_
_entity_poly.entity_id
_entity_poly.type
_entity_poly.pdbx_seq_one_letter_code
_entity_poly.pdbx_strand_id
1 'polypeptide(L)'
;MRPKTKILTISHDLSLVTLLQQELNDGNYEIINTEHCGIPLKDVVEAENPEFIILDIVMPSLDGIGTCLQLRQWTQTPIMMLSTWDTSDGTVRGLNLSCESYLTEPFGMDTLKKRIEDTLNRTTVGTFGNIRVSNN
;
A
#
# COMPACT_ATOMS: atom_id res chain seq x y z
N MET A 1 8.21 21.97 9.04
CA MET A 1 7.39 20.76 9.05
C MET A 1 7.81 19.89 7.89
N ARG A 2 7.96 18.58 8.09
CA ARG A 2 8.10 17.64 6.97
C ARG A 2 6.78 17.66 6.18
N PRO A 3 6.79 17.60 4.84
CA PRO A 3 5.56 17.41 4.07
C PRO A 3 4.86 16.12 4.52
N LYS A 4 3.53 16.09 4.44
CA LYS A 4 2.74 14.91 4.74
C LYS A 4 3.13 13.77 3.80
N THR A 5 3.13 12.55 4.32
CA THR A 5 3.37 11.38 3.50
C THR A 5 2.13 11.06 2.68
N LYS A 6 2.28 11.07 1.36
CA LYS A 6 1.19 10.77 0.42
C LYS A 6 0.94 9.27 0.36
N ILE A 7 -0.30 8.88 0.63
CA ILE A 7 -0.80 7.53 0.51
C ILE A 7 -1.87 7.51 -0.58
N LEU A 8 -1.66 6.69 -1.61
CA LEU A 8 -2.64 6.46 -2.66
C LEU A 8 -3.48 5.23 -2.29
N THR A 9 -4.78 5.42 -2.11
CA THR A 9 -5.77 4.36 -2.00
C THR A 9 -6.34 4.05 -3.37
N ILE A 10 -6.47 2.76 -3.69
CA ILE A 10 -7.12 2.24 -4.89
C ILE A 10 -8.30 1.39 -4.44
N SER A 11 -9.51 1.96 -4.45
CA SER A 11 -10.73 1.28 -4.01
C SER A 11 -11.99 1.95 -4.58
N HIS A 12 -13.03 1.15 -4.85
CA HIS A 12 -14.39 1.61 -5.12
C HIS A 12 -15.26 1.72 -3.85
N ASP A 13 -14.76 1.26 -2.69
CA ASP A 13 -15.48 1.38 -1.42
C ASP A 13 -15.22 2.76 -0.80
N LEU A 14 -16.14 3.69 -1.07
CA LEU A 14 -16.09 5.04 -0.51
C LEU A 14 -16.19 5.06 1.03
N SER A 15 -16.75 4.03 1.66
CA SER A 15 -16.82 3.91 3.12
C SER A 15 -15.43 3.66 3.69
N LEU A 16 -14.69 2.73 3.09
CA LEU A 16 -13.29 2.47 3.42
C LEU A 16 -12.43 3.72 3.20
N VAL A 17 -12.56 4.37 2.03
CA VAL A 17 -11.82 5.60 1.72
C VAL A 17 -12.09 6.69 2.76
N THR A 18 -13.36 6.91 3.11
CA THR A 18 -13.77 7.90 4.11
C THR A 18 -13.19 7.56 5.48
N LEU A 19 -13.24 6.30 5.88
CA LEU A 19 -12.65 5.83 7.15
C LEU A 19 -11.14 6.10 7.17
N LEU A 20 -10.41 5.72 6.12
CA LEU A 20 -8.97 5.95 6.03
C LEU A 20 -8.63 7.44 6.08
N GLN A 21 -9.41 8.29 5.40
CA GLN A 21 -9.24 9.73 5.46
C GLN A 21 -9.49 10.29 6.86
N GLN A 22 -10.49 9.82 7.58
CA GLN A 22 -10.78 10.27 8.95
C GLN A 22 -9.68 9.85 9.93
N GLU A 23 -9.20 8.62 9.79
CA GLU A 23 -8.30 8.00 10.77
C GLU A 23 -6.82 8.32 10.50
N LEU A 24 -6.41 8.51 9.25
CA LEU A 24 -5.01 8.71 8.86
C LEU A 24 -4.66 10.18 8.56
N ASN A 25 -5.64 11.06 8.33
CA ASN A 25 -5.36 12.48 8.08
C ASN A 25 -5.09 13.26 9.38
N ASP A 26 -4.48 12.59 10.37
CA ASP A 26 -4.15 13.09 11.71
C ASP A 26 -2.93 14.05 11.74
N GLY A 27 -2.42 14.42 10.55
CA GLY A 27 -1.32 15.36 10.36
C GLY A 27 -0.09 14.74 9.72
N ASN A 28 0.03 13.41 9.72
CA ASN A 28 1.19 12.71 9.15
C ASN A 28 0.97 12.26 7.70
N TYR A 29 -0.26 11.93 7.33
CA TYR A 29 -0.58 11.38 6.01
C TYR A 29 -1.53 12.29 5.21
N GLU A 30 -1.35 12.26 3.89
CA GLU A 30 -2.27 12.80 2.91
C GLU A 30 -2.85 11.63 2.12
N ILE A 31 -4.17 11.42 2.21
CA ILE A 31 -4.85 10.29 1.57
C ILE A 31 -5.46 10.75 0.25
N ILE A 32 -5.02 10.15 -0.85
CA ILE A 32 -5.54 10.37 -2.20
C ILE A 32 -6.23 9.08 -2.64
N ASN A 33 -7.42 9.15 -3.24
CA ASN A 33 -8.10 7.96 -3.75
C ASN A 33 -8.16 7.96 -5.27
N THR A 34 -8.04 6.79 -5.88
CA THR A 34 -8.37 6.57 -7.29
C THR A 34 -9.16 5.29 -7.48
N GLU A 35 -10.06 5.30 -8.46
CA GLU A 35 -10.82 4.14 -8.92
C GLU A 35 -10.27 3.61 -10.25
N HIS A 36 -9.18 4.19 -10.75
CA HIS A 36 -8.59 3.87 -12.04
C HIS A 36 -7.74 2.59 -11.99
N CYS A 37 -7.63 1.92 -13.15
CA CYS A 37 -6.80 0.75 -13.37
C CYS A 37 -5.98 0.88 -14.65
N GLY A 38 -4.95 0.03 -14.83
CA GLY A 38 -4.17 -0.01 -16.07
C GLY A 38 -3.42 1.29 -16.38
N ILE A 39 -3.48 1.77 -17.63
CA ILE A 39 -2.75 2.97 -18.08
C ILE A 39 -3.16 4.23 -17.28
N PRO A 40 -4.46 4.52 -17.09
CA PRO A 40 -4.87 5.65 -16.23
C PRO A 40 -4.34 5.57 -14.80
N LEU A 41 -4.19 4.37 -14.22
CA LEU A 41 -3.60 4.23 -12.89
C LEU A 41 -2.12 4.62 -12.88
N LYS A 42 -1.38 4.29 -13.94
CA LYS A 42 0.01 4.69 -14.08
C LYS A 42 0.16 6.21 -14.07
N ASP A 43 -0.67 6.91 -14.84
CA ASP A 43 -0.64 8.37 -14.91
C ASP A 43 -0.92 9.00 -13.54
N VAL A 44 -1.86 8.43 -12.76
CA VAL A 44 -2.15 8.88 -11.39
C VAL A 44 -0.96 8.66 -10.46
N VAL A 45 -0.33 7.48 -10.49
CA VAL A 45 0.82 7.19 -9.62
C VAL A 45 2.01 8.10 -9.96
N GLU A 46 2.27 8.35 -11.25
CA GLU A 46 3.34 9.25 -11.68
C GLU A 46 3.05 10.72 -11.31
N ALA A 47 1.81 11.17 -11.46
CA ALA A 47 1.40 12.53 -11.12
C ALA A 47 1.41 12.81 -9.61
N GLU A 48 0.90 11.86 -8.82
CA GLU A 48 0.77 12.04 -7.37
C GLU A 48 2.04 11.70 -6.60
N ASN A 49 2.88 10.83 -7.17
CA ASN A 49 4.13 10.34 -6.60
C ASN A 49 3.97 9.88 -5.13
N PRO A 50 3.11 8.87 -4.87
CA PRO A 50 2.82 8.42 -3.51
C PRO A 50 4.03 7.68 -2.88
N GLU A 51 4.19 7.85 -1.56
CA GLU A 51 5.17 7.11 -0.76
C GLU A 51 4.63 5.74 -0.33
N PHE A 52 3.31 5.53 -0.42
CA PHE A 52 2.64 4.29 -0.06
C PHE A 52 1.37 4.07 -0.89
N ILE A 53 1.04 2.81 -1.18
CA ILE A 53 -0.20 2.44 -1.87
C ILE A 53 -1.00 1.49 -0.97
N ILE A 54 -2.29 1.76 -0.81
CA ILE A 54 -3.28 0.85 -0.23
C ILE A 54 -4.18 0.37 -1.37
N LEU A 55 -4.20 -0.93 -1.62
CA LEU A 55 -4.98 -1.54 -2.69
C LEU A 55 -6.06 -2.44 -2.08
N ASP A 56 -7.31 -2.12 -2.37
CA ASP A 56 -8.44 -2.98 -2.02
C ASP A 56 -8.61 -4.09 -3.06
N ILE A 57 -8.63 -5.34 -2.62
CA ILE A 57 -8.79 -6.52 -3.48
C ILE A 57 -10.26 -6.75 -3.84
N VAL A 58 -11.21 -6.28 -3.02
CA VAL A 58 -12.64 -6.57 -3.19
C VAL A 58 -13.29 -5.52 -4.08
N MET A 59 -12.89 -5.50 -5.35
CA MET A 59 -13.48 -4.62 -6.35
C MET A 59 -14.35 -5.43 -7.32
N PRO A 60 -15.64 -5.13 -7.49
CA PRO A 60 -16.44 -5.75 -8.53
C PRO A 60 -15.87 -5.31 -9.89
N SER A 61 -15.27 -6.24 -10.62
CA SER A 61 -14.66 -6.06 -11.96
C SER A 61 -13.15 -5.80 -12.02
N LEU A 62 -12.46 -5.58 -10.89
CA LEU A 62 -11.00 -5.41 -10.88
C LEU A 62 -10.31 -6.62 -10.25
N ASP A 63 -9.37 -7.21 -10.98
CA ASP A 63 -8.44 -8.16 -10.40
C ASP A 63 -7.41 -7.37 -9.57
N GLY A 64 -7.65 -7.22 -8.28
CA GLY A 64 -6.72 -6.56 -7.35
C GLY A 64 -5.32 -7.20 -7.38
N ILE A 65 -5.25 -8.51 -7.63
CA ILE A 65 -3.97 -9.22 -7.83
C ILE A 65 -3.31 -8.77 -9.12
N GLY A 66 -4.05 -8.79 -10.23
CA GLY A 66 -3.60 -8.30 -11.53
C GLY A 66 -3.12 -6.84 -11.47
N THR A 67 -3.81 -6.00 -10.69
CA THR A 67 -3.44 -4.59 -10.47
C THR A 67 -2.14 -4.47 -9.69
N CYS A 68 -1.96 -5.25 -8.62
CA CYS A 68 -0.70 -5.33 -7.88
C CYS A 68 0.47 -5.76 -8.77
N LEU A 69 0.26 -6.81 -9.58
CA LEU A 69 1.27 -7.30 -10.54
C LEU A 69 1.62 -6.24 -11.59
N GLN A 70 0.62 -5.52 -12.11
CA GLN A 70 0.84 -4.42 -13.03
C GLN A 70 1.64 -3.29 -12.39
N LEU A 71 1.27 -2.84 -11.19
CA LEU A 71 2.00 -1.82 -10.45
C LEU A 71 3.47 -2.22 -10.28
N ARG A 72 3.74 -3.48 -9.90
CA ARG A 72 5.10 -3.99 -9.69
C ARG A 72 5.98 -4.04 -10.93
N GLN A 73 5.41 -3.97 -12.13
CA GLN A 73 6.20 -3.90 -13.37
C GLN A 73 6.94 -2.56 -13.53
N TRP A 74 6.49 -1.49 -12.88
CA TRP A 74 7.00 -0.14 -13.13
C TRP A 74 7.13 0.75 -11.88
N THR A 75 6.59 0.36 -10.72
CA THR A 75 6.80 1.07 -9.46
C THR A 75 7.28 0.15 -8.33
N GLN A 76 8.22 0.69 -7.54
CA GLN A 76 8.71 0.11 -6.29
C GLN A 76 8.04 0.72 -5.06
N THR A 77 7.04 1.59 -5.24
CA THR A 77 6.27 2.15 -4.12
C THR A 77 5.68 0.99 -3.30
N PRO A 78 5.86 0.99 -1.97
CA PRO A 78 5.30 -0.06 -1.12
C PRO A 78 3.78 -0.16 -1.26
N ILE A 79 3.27 -1.39 -1.39
CA ILE A 79 1.86 -1.70 -1.54
C ILE A 79 1.42 -2.52 -0.32
N MET A 80 0.36 -2.08 0.33
CA MET A 80 -0.44 -2.89 1.23
C MET A 80 -1.75 -3.28 0.57
N MET A 81 -2.11 -4.55 0.63
CA MET A 81 -3.42 -5.01 0.15
C MET A 81 -4.39 -5.20 1.31
N LEU A 82 -5.64 -4.79 1.09
CA LEU A 82 -6.79 -5.03 1.96
C LEU A 82 -7.69 -6.09 1.31
N SER A 83 -8.20 -7.03 2.12
CA SER A 83 -9.02 -8.14 1.59
C SER A 83 -9.94 -8.71 2.64
N THR A 84 -11.09 -9.23 2.20
CA THR A 84 -12.03 -10.00 3.03
C THR A 84 -11.74 -11.51 2.99
N TRP A 85 -10.87 -11.99 2.09
CA TRP A 85 -10.54 -13.41 1.96
C TRP A 85 -9.43 -13.81 2.94
N ASP A 86 -9.65 -14.92 3.65
CA ASP A 86 -8.70 -15.45 4.62
C ASP A 86 -7.37 -15.84 3.94
N THR A 87 -6.28 -15.46 4.59
CA THR A 87 -4.89 -15.75 4.22
C THR A 87 -4.55 -17.24 4.12
N SER A 88 -5.45 -18.12 4.54
CA SER A 88 -5.31 -19.57 4.53
C SER A 88 -5.41 -20.20 3.14
N ASP A 89 -5.94 -19.50 2.15
CA ASP A 89 -6.07 -20.00 0.77
C ASP A 89 -4.78 -19.76 -0.03
N GLY A 90 -4.37 -20.74 -0.84
CA GLY A 90 -3.06 -20.78 -1.52
C GLY A 90 -2.73 -19.57 -2.40
N THR A 91 -3.74 -18.80 -2.79
CA THR A 91 -3.66 -17.51 -3.48
C THR A 91 -2.84 -16.46 -2.72
N VAL A 92 -2.89 -16.46 -1.38
CA VAL A 92 -2.16 -15.49 -0.54
C VAL A 92 -0.65 -15.72 -0.53
N ARG A 93 -0.20 -16.97 -0.73
CA ARG A 93 1.23 -17.27 -0.88
C ARG A 93 1.82 -16.70 -2.17
N GLY A 94 1.04 -16.63 -3.25
CA GLY A 94 1.44 -15.94 -4.49
C GLY A 94 1.50 -14.42 -4.34
N LEU A 95 0.61 -13.86 -3.51
CA LEU A 95 0.53 -12.42 -3.22
C LEU A 95 1.68 -11.90 -2.36
N ASN A 96 2.19 -12.70 -1.42
CA ASN A 96 3.38 -12.36 -0.61
C ASN A 96 4.63 -12.06 -1.46
N LEU A 97 4.65 -12.45 -2.74
CA LEU A 97 5.77 -12.17 -3.64
C LEU A 97 5.67 -10.79 -4.32
N SER A 98 4.56 -10.06 -4.15
CA SER A 98 4.30 -8.80 -4.89
C SER A 98 3.84 -7.64 -4.02
N CYS A 99 3.51 -7.84 -2.74
CA CYS A 99 3.20 -6.76 -1.79
C CYS A 99 4.03 -6.88 -0.51
N GLU A 100 4.26 -5.75 0.17
CA GLU A 100 5.02 -5.70 1.42
C GLU A 100 4.16 -6.01 2.64
N SER A 101 2.84 -5.84 2.55
CA SER A 101 1.90 -6.13 3.63
C SER A 101 0.52 -6.52 3.10
N TYR A 102 -0.14 -7.43 3.81
CA TYR A 102 -1.51 -7.84 3.57
C TYR A 102 -2.31 -7.75 4.88
N LEU A 103 -3.52 -7.19 4.84
CA LEU A 103 -4.40 -7.03 6.00
C LEU A 103 -5.80 -7.59 5.68
N THR A 104 -6.25 -8.56 6.49
CA THR A 104 -7.57 -9.17 6.35
C THR A 104 -8.62 -8.40 7.14
N GLU A 105 -9.79 -8.18 6.55
CA GLU A 105 -10.96 -7.63 7.22
C GLU A 105 -11.71 -8.68 8.06
N PRO A 106 -12.26 -8.31 9.23
CA PRO A 106 -12.20 -6.98 9.84
C PRO A 106 -10.83 -6.70 10.49
N PHE A 107 -10.33 -5.47 10.36
CA PHE A 107 -9.07 -5.02 10.97
C PHE A 107 -9.25 -3.77 11.84
N GLY A 108 -8.39 -3.61 12.84
CA GLY A 108 -8.34 -2.40 13.67
C GLY A 108 -7.43 -1.33 13.08
N MET A 109 -7.79 -0.05 13.26
CA MET A 109 -7.00 1.09 12.75
C MET A 109 -5.57 1.13 13.29
N ASP A 110 -5.37 0.76 14.56
CA ASP A 110 -4.01 0.69 15.14
C ASP A 110 -3.12 -0.33 14.42
N THR A 111 -3.71 -1.45 13.97
CA THR A 111 -2.97 -2.48 13.22
C THR A 111 -2.63 -1.98 11.82
N LEU A 112 -3.54 -1.28 11.17
CA LEU A 112 -3.32 -0.68 9.85
C LEU A 112 -2.22 0.40 9.93
N LYS A 113 -2.33 1.35 10.87
CA LYS A 113 -1.34 2.42 11.09
C LYS A 113 0.06 1.84 11.34
N LYS A 114 0.16 0.88 12.25
CA LYS A 114 1.43 0.22 12.57
C LYS A 114 2.06 -0.44 11.34
N ARG A 115 1.27 -1.09 10.48
CA ARG A 115 1.79 -1.73 9.26
C ARG A 115 2.26 -0.71 8.22
N ILE A 116 1.57 0.42 8.09
CA ILE A 116 2.01 1.53 7.23
C ILE A 116 3.37 2.04 7.73
N GLU A 117 3.46 2.37 9.02
CA GLU A 117 4.69 2.86 9.65
C GLU A 117 5.85 1.87 9.49
N ASP A 118 5.63 0.60 9.84
CA ASP A 118 6.64 -0.45 9.74
C ASP A 118 7.17 -0.61 8.30
N THR A 119 6.30 -0.46 7.30
CA THR A 119 6.67 -0.64 5.89
C THR A 119 7.39 0.58 5.33
N LEU A 120 6.94 1.79 5.67
CA LEU A 120 7.64 3.03 5.32
C LEU A 120 9.04 3.09 5.99
N ASN A 121 9.15 2.65 7.24
CA ASN A 121 10.41 2.59 7.97
C ASN A 121 11.38 1.57 7.35
N ARG A 122 10.92 0.39 6.92
CA ARG A 122 11.78 -0.59 6.21
C ARG A 122 12.30 -0.05 4.88
N THR A 123 11.47 0.67 4.14
CA THR A 123 11.82 1.25 2.83
C THR A 123 12.85 2.37 2.97
N THR A 124 12.80 3.14 4.06
CA THR A 124 13.78 4.20 4.34
C THR A 124 15.10 3.66 4.91
N VAL A 125 15.05 2.61 5.74
CA VAL A 125 16.26 1.98 6.33
C VAL A 125 17.10 1.23 5.29
N GLY A 126 16.54 0.86 4.14
CA GLY A 126 17.30 0.31 3.00
C GLY A 126 18.37 1.24 2.41
N THR A 127 18.38 2.54 2.77
CA THR A 127 19.36 3.53 2.26
C THR A 127 20.51 3.83 3.24
N PHE A 128 20.46 3.32 4.48
CA PHE A 128 21.54 3.53 5.47
C PHE A 128 22.04 2.20 6.04
N GLY A 129 22.90 1.51 5.29
CA GLY A 129 23.39 0.20 5.72
C GLY A 129 24.60 -0.34 4.97
N ASN A 130 25.52 0.52 4.51
CA ASN A 130 26.90 0.08 4.27
C ASN A 130 27.56 -0.20 5.64
N ILE A 131 27.20 -1.32 6.27
CA ILE A 131 28.04 -1.91 7.32
C ILE A 131 29.22 -2.53 6.57
N ARG A 132 30.28 -1.73 6.43
CA ARG A 132 31.62 -2.24 6.18
C ARG A 132 31.93 -3.16 7.35
N VAL A 133 31.82 -4.46 7.15
CA VAL A 133 32.45 -5.42 8.05
C VAL A 133 33.94 -5.30 7.78
N SER A 134 34.58 -4.44 8.57
CA SER A 134 36.02 -4.33 8.67
C SER A 134 36.50 -5.42 9.63
N ASN A 135 37.37 -6.29 9.11
CA ASN A 135 38.39 -7.12 9.75
C ASN A 135 38.06 -7.84 11.08
N ASN A 136 38.22 -9.16 11.07
CA ASN A 136 39.48 -9.78 11.50
C ASN A 136 39.60 -11.21 10.94
#